data_AF-A0A1Q3P8V4-F1
#
_entry.id   AF-A0A1Q3P8V4-F1
#
_cell.length_a   1.000
_cell.length_b   1.000
_cell.length_c   1.000
_cell.angle_alpha   90.00
_cell.angle_beta   90.00
_cell.angle_gamma   90.00
#
_symmetry.space_group_name_H-M   'P 1'
#
loop_
_entity.id
_entity.type
_entity.pdbx_description
1 polymer ?
#
loop_
_entity_poly.entity_id
_entity_poly.type
_entity_poly.pdbx_seq_one_letter_code
_entity_poly.pdbx_strand_id
1 'polypeptide(L)'
;MINTVPHGTLNKINEFVDIVFKFNNAYRLVGSLNKEEFKKFHVEPILLMDKLIDSNKIYDIGSGNGVPGIIVYIIKNVEMTLVEIDRNKAYILREISKMLDLGINVENSDYSKVAYDKNSIVLSKGLLNVEDCVKLMEKEISIKKAILVKGKKALEEKNSLENQNFTVNIIKTSLYETNFVEINRNDS
;
A
#
# COMPACT_ATOMS: atom_id res chain seq x y z
N MET A 1 -15.32 5.92 -11.80
CA MET A 1 -14.29 4.87 -11.68
C MET A 1 -14.75 3.70 -10.81
N ILE A 2 -15.57 3.89 -9.76
CA ILE A 2 -16.17 2.77 -9.01
C ILE A 2 -17.06 1.88 -9.91
N ASN A 3 -17.78 2.47 -10.88
CA ASN A 3 -18.68 1.74 -11.79
C ASN A 3 -17.98 0.75 -12.75
N THR A 4 -16.65 0.71 -12.81
CA THR A 4 -15.89 -0.26 -13.63
C THR A 4 -15.28 -1.38 -12.79
N VAL A 5 -15.44 -1.35 -11.46
CA VAL A 5 -14.96 -2.41 -10.57
C VAL A 5 -16.01 -3.52 -10.51
N PRO A 6 -15.64 -4.80 -10.71
CA PRO A 6 -16.58 -5.91 -10.63
C PRO A 6 -17.35 -5.94 -9.31
N HIS A 7 -18.63 -6.31 -9.34
CA HIS A 7 -19.47 -6.37 -8.14
C HIS A 7 -18.89 -7.27 -7.04
N GLY A 8 -18.30 -8.41 -7.39
CA GLY A 8 -17.64 -9.30 -6.43
C GLY A 8 -16.49 -8.61 -5.69
N THR A 9 -15.67 -7.84 -6.40
CA THR A 9 -14.57 -7.04 -5.84
C THR A 9 -15.10 -5.98 -4.87
N LEU A 10 -16.17 -5.27 -5.23
CA LEU A 10 -16.79 -4.27 -4.35
C LEU A 10 -17.38 -4.88 -3.07
N ASN A 11 -18.03 -6.04 -3.16
CA ASN A 11 -18.53 -6.75 -1.99
C ASN A 11 -17.40 -7.11 -1.02
N LYS A 12 -16.29 -7.64 -1.55
CA LYS A 12 -15.12 -8.00 -0.74
C LYS A 12 -14.47 -6.79 -0.06
N ILE A 13 -14.42 -5.66 -0.76
CA ILE A 13 -13.93 -4.39 -0.19
C ILE A 13 -14.85 -3.90 0.93
N ASN A 14 -16.17 -4.00 0.77
CA ASN A 14 -17.11 -3.61 1.82
C ASN A 14 -16.97 -4.50 3.06
N GLU A 15 -16.83 -5.82 2.88
CA GLU A 15 -16.53 -6.75 3.98
C GLU A 15 -15.24 -6.37 4.70
N PHE A 16 -14.17 -6.05 3.95
CA PHE A 16 -12.91 -5.58 4.53
C PHE A 16 -13.12 -4.34 5.42
N VAL A 17 -13.83 -3.33 4.92
CA VAL A 17 -14.10 -2.10 5.67
C VAL A 17 -14.90 -2.40 6.94
N ASP A 18 -15.88 -3.29 6.87
CA ASP A 18 -16.67 -3.68 8.03
C ASP A 18 -15.81 -4.36 9.10
N ILE A 19 -14.89 -5.25 8.70
CA ILE A 19 -13.97 -5.93 9.61
C ILE A 19 -12.98 -4.95 10.23
N VAL A 20 -12.40 -4.02 9.45
CA VAL A 20 -11.48 -2.99 9.98
C VAL A 20 -12.17 -2.18 11.08
N PHE A 21 -13.40 -1.74 10.87
CA PHE A 21 -14.15 -0.97 11.87
C PHE A 21 -14.57 -1.80 13.08
N LYS A 22 -14.80 -3.11 12.92
CA LYS A 22 -15.01 -4.02 14.05
C LYS A 22 -13.78 -4.06 14.97
N PHE A 23 -12.58 -4.11 14.41
CA PHE A 23 -11.34 -4.10 15.20
C PHE A 23 -10.94 -2.70 15.69
N ASN A 24 -11.42 -1.63 15.05
CA ASN A 24 -11.01 -0.27 15.37
C ASN A 24 -11.27 0.13 16.83
N ASN A 25 -12.37 -0.35 17.42
CA ASN A 25 -12.72 -0.04 18.82
C ASN A 25 -11.65 -0.49 19.84
N ALA A 26 -10.97 -1.61 19.56
CA ALA A 26 -9.96 -2.16 20.47
C ALA A 26 -8.53 -1.72 20.10
N TYR A 27 -8.26 -1.48 18.81
CA TYR A 27 -6.90 -1.37 18.30
C TYR A 27 -6.57 -0.08 17.54
N ARG A 28 -7.54 0.84 17.42
CA ARG A 28 -7.34 2.19 16.84
C ARG A 28 -6.65 2.16 15.47
N LEU A 29 -7.12 1.28 14.59
CA LEU A 29 -6.64 1.10 13.21
C LEU A 29 -6.95 2.29 12.30
N VAL A 30 -8.04 2.98 12.59
CA VAL A 30 -8.57 4.12 11.85
C VAL A 30 -8.70 5.28 12.84
N GLY A 31 -8.36 6.49 12.38
CA GLY A 31 -8.53 7.72 13.16
C GLY A 31 -10.01 8.06 13.37
N SER A 32 -10.35 9.35 13.41
CA SER A 32 -11.71 9.84 13.65
C SER A 32 -12.69 9.67 12.47
N LEU A 33 -12.34 8.88 11.45
CA LEU A 33 -13.15 8.71 10.25
C LEU A 33 -14.26 7.69 10.48
N ASN A 34 -15.44 7.94 9.91
CA ASN A 34 -16.47 6.91 9.77
C ASN A 34 -16.19 5.98 8.57
N LYS A 35 -16.99 4.91 8.41
CA LYS A 35 -16.80 3.92 7.33
C LYS A 35 -16.79 4.54 5.93
N GLU A 36 -17.70 5.46 5.66
CA GLU A 36 -17.84 6.08 4.35
C GLU A 36 -16.70 7.06 4.06
N GLU A 37 -16.27 7.82 5.07
CA GLU A 37 -15.07 8.66 4.98
C GLU A 37 -13.80 7.81 4.78
N PHE A 38 -13.67 6.70 5.50
CA PHE A 38 -12.56 5.78 5.33
C PHE A 38 -12.53 5.20 3.91
N LYS A 39 -13.67 4.73 3.39
CA LYS A 39 -13.78 4.27 2.00
C LYS A 39 -13.33 5.36 1.03
N LYS A 40 -13.92 6.54 1.15
CA LYS A 40 -13.65 7.70 0.30
C LYS A 40 -12.17 8.09 0.28
N PHE A 41 -11.56 8.30 1.45
CA PHE A 41 -10.21 8.86 1.55
C PHE A 41 -9.09 7.82 1.51
N HIS A 42 -9.36 6.59 1.93
CA HIS A 42 -8.34 5.56 2.03
C HIS A 42 -8.46 4.46 0.98
N VAL A 43 -9.67 4.05 0.60
CA VAL A 43 -9.89 2.87 -0.25
C VAL A 43 -10.05 3.25 -1.71
N GLU A 44 -10.96 4.17 -2.04
CA GLU A 44 -11.31 4.51 -3.42
C GLU A 44 -10.11 4.95 -4.27
N PRO A 45 -9.17 5.79 -3.78
CA PRO A 45 -8.00 6.14 -4.57
C PRO A 45 -7.15 4.93 -4.95
N ILE A 46 -7.07 3.92 -4.07
CA ILE A 46 -6.22 2.72 -4.28
C ILE A 46 -6.71 1.88 -5.46
N LEU A 47 -7.99 1.97 -5.82
CA LEU A 47 -8.54 1.31 -7.01
C LEU A 47 -7.85 1.77 -8.31
N LEU A 48 -7.19 2.93 -8.30
CA LEU A 48 -6.42 3.44 -9.43
C LEU A 48 -5.02 2.80 -9.54
N MET A 49 -4.54 2.14 -8.49
CA MET A 49 -3.22 1.48 -8.48
C MET A 49 -3.18 0.22 -9.35
N ASP A 50 -4.33 -0.27 -9.80
CA ASP A 50 -4.43 -1.40 -10.73
C ASP A 50 -3.48 -1.24 -11.92
N LYS A 51 -3.39 -0.04 -12.52
CA LYS A 51 -2.53 0.20 -13.68
C LYS A 51 -1.04 0.38 -13.36
N LEU A 52 -0.69 0.51 -12.08
CA LEU A 52 0.68 0.80 -11.62
C LEU A 52 1.44 -0.46 -11.21
N ILE A 53 0.73 -1.57 -11.06
CA ILE A 53 1.28 -2.83 -10.57
C ILE A 53 1.59 -3.74 -11.76
N ASP A 54 2.88 -3.94 -11.99
CA ASP A 54 3.48 -4.70 -13.10
C ASP A 54 4.29 -5.93 -12.64
N SER A 55 4.36 -6.20 -11.33
CA SER A 55 4.98 -7.39 -10.73
C SER A 55 3.97 -8.15 -9.87
N ASN A 56 4.16 -9.47 -9.75
CA ASN A 56 3.33 -10.30 -8.89
C ASN A 56 3.76 -10.27 -7.42
N LYS A 57 5.01 -9.88 -7.13
CA LYS A 57 5.62 -9.90 -5.79
C LYS A 57 5.53 -8.52 -5.15
N ILE A 58 4.63 -8.35 -4.18
CA ILE A 58 4.35 -7.04 -3.58
C ILE A 58 4.50 -7.07 -2.07
N TYR A 59 5.15 -6.05 -1.54
CA TYR A 59 5.30 -5.83 -0.11
C TYR A 59 4.64 -4.50 0.27
N ASP A 60 3.63 -4.52 1.13
CA ASP A 60 3.06 -3.31 1.72
C ASP A 60 3.72 -3.04 3.07
N ILE A 61 4.58 -2.03 3.15
CA ILE A 61 5.36 -1.75 4.36
C ILE A 61 4.69 -0.70 5.24
N GLY A 62 4.64 -1.00 6.55
CA GLY A 62 3.83 -0.24 7.49
C GLY A 62 2.35 -0.41 7.20
N SER A 63 1.91 -1.63 6.93
CA SER A 63 0.58 -1.89 6.37
C SER A 63 -0.56 -1.42 7.28
N GLY A 64 -0.31 -1.27 8.59
CA GLY A 64 -1.24 -0.62 9.52
C GLY A 64 -2.63 -1.25 9.55
N ASN A 65 -3.60 -0.58 8.91
CA ASN A 65 -4.98 -1.07 8.79
C ASN A 65 -5.24 -1.93 7.55
N GLY A 66 -4.20 -2.24 6.77
CA GLY A 66 -4.24 -3.06 5.57
C GLY A 66 -4.39 -2.26 4.28
N VAL A 67 -4.42 -0.93 4.33
CA VAL A 67 -4.46 -0.08 3.13
C VAL A 67 -3.07 0.51 2.88
N PRO A 68 -2.47 0.30 1.69
CA PRO A 68 -3.11 -0.13 0.43
C PRO A 68 -3.12 -1.65 0.16
N GLY A 69 -2.31 -2.46 0.85
CA GLY A 69 -1.98 -3.82 0.44
C GLY A 69 -3.17 -4.77 0.29
N ILE A 70 -4.11 -4.79 1.23
CA ILE A 70 -5.30 -5.67 1.15
C ILE A 70 -6.21 -5.25 -0.01
N ILE A 71 -6.37 -3.95 -0.25
CA ILE A 71 -7.18 -3.46 -1.39
C ILE A 71 -6.51 -3.87 -2.70
N VAL A 72 -5.20 -3.70 -2.81
CA VAL A 72 -4.42 -4.14 -3.97
C VAL A 72 -4.55 -5.65 -4.20
N TYR A 73 -4.48 -6.46 -3.15
CA TYR A 73 -4.69 -7.90 -3.26
C TYR A 73 -6.10 -8.23 -3.77
N ILE A 74 -7.13 -7.57 -3.25
CA ILE A 74 -8.52 -7.82 -3.67
C ILE A 74 -8.75 -7.46 -5.16
N ILE A 75 -8.11 -6.40 -5.68
CA ILE A 75 -8.28 -6.00 -7.08
C ILE A 75 -7.45 -6.84 -8.06
N LYS A 76 -6.29 -7.35 -7.65
CA LYS A 76 -5.30 -7.96 -8.57
C LYS A 76 -4.96 -9.43 -8.31
N ASN A 77 -5.26 -9.94 -7.11
CA ASN A 77 -4.90 -11.28 -6.67
C ASN A 77 -3.40 -11.61 -6.85
N VAL A 78 -2.54 -10.76 -6.28
CA VAL A 78 -1.07 -10.82 -6.36
C VAL A 78 -0.47 -11.58 -5.16
N GLU A 79 0.80 -11.93 -5.23
CA GLU A 79 1.55 -12.41 -4.06
C GLU A 79 1.90 -11.22 -3.15
N MET A 80 1.07 -11.03 -2.12
CA MET A 80 1.17 -9.91 -1.20
C MET A 80 1.77 -10.34 0.14
N THR A 81 2.77 -9.58 0.61
CA THR A 81 3.24 -9.60 1.99
C THR A 81 2.96 -8.25 2.65
N LEU A 82 2.19 -8.28 3.74
CA LEU A 82 1.98 -7.12 4.61
C LEU A 82 3.08 -7.12 5.68
N VAL A 83 3.85 -6.04 5.76
CA VAL A 83 4.93 -5.88 6.73
C VAL A 83 4.52 -4.83 7.76
N GLU A 84 4.45 -5.23 9.02
CA GLU A 84 4.05 -4.35 10.12
C GLU A 84 4.90 -4.62 11.37
N ILE A 85 5.43 -3.56 11.97
CA ILE A 85 6.29 -3.68 13.16
C ILE A 85 5.47 -3.85 14.44
N ASP A 86 4.27 -3.27 14.50
CA ASP A 86 3.37 -3.41 15.64
C ASP A 86 2.74 -4.82 15.67
N ARG A 87 3.03 -5.55 16.75
CA ARG A 87 2.57 -6.94 16.92
C ARG A 87 1.05 -7.07 16.92
N ASN A 88 0.32 -6.13 17.50
CA ASN A 88 -1.14 -6.18 17.58
C ASN A 88 -1.75 -5.92 16.21
N LYS A 89 -1.23 -4.94 15.46
CA LYS A 89 -1.67 -4.67 14.09
C LYS A 89 -1.35 -5.83 13.17
N ALA A 90 -0.15 -6.40 13.24
CA ALA A 90 0.22 -7.59 12.47
C ALA A 90 -0.70 -8.78 12.78
N TYR A 91 -1.06 -8.99 14.06
CA TYR A 91 -2.05 -9.99 14.44
C TYR A 91 -3.41 -9.73 13.77
N ILE A 92 -3.91 -8.48 13.83
CA ILE A 92 -5.21 -8.13 13.23
C ILE A 92 -5.18 -8.29 11.72
N LEU A 93 -4.09 -7.92 11.03
CA LEU A 93 -3.95 -8.13 9.60
C LEU A 93 -4.05 -9.61 9.22
N ARG A 94 -3.52 -10.52 10.05
CA ARG A 94 -3.71 -11.97 9.86
C ARG A 94 -5.17 -12.37 10.06
N GLU A 95 -5.83 -11.85 11.08
CA GLU A 95 -7.24 -12.15 11.33
C GLU A 95 -8.15 -11.61 10.22
N ILE A 96 -7.90 -10.39 9.73
CA ILE A 96 -8.59 -9.81 8.56
C ILE A 96 -8.39 -10.72 7.34
N SER A 97 -7.14 -11.12 7.06
CA SER A 97 -6.83 -11.98 5.91
C SER A 97 -7.55 -13.32 6.00
N LYS A 98 -7.58 -13.96 7.19
CA LYS A 98 -8.34 -15.21 7.42
C LYS A 98 -9.84 -15.02 7.25
N MET A 99 -10.43 -13.98 7.86
CA MET A 99 -11.88 -13.73 7.79
C MET A 99 -12.36 -13.44 6.37
N LEU A 100 -11.48 -12.84 5.55
CA LEU A 100 -11.72 -12.59 4.15
C LEU A 100 -11.23 -13.72 3.23
N ASP A 101 -10.71 -14.82 3.74
CA ASP A 101 -10.16 -15.92 2.93
C ASP A 101 -9.14 -15.42 1.88
N LEU A 102 -8.19 -14.57 2.32
CA LEU A 102 -7.14 -14.01 1.49
C LEU A 102 -5.83 -14.76 1.75
N GLY A 103 -5.16 -15.18 0.68
CA GLY A 103 -3.84 -15.81 0.71
C GLY A 103 -2.70 -14.81 0.91
N ILE A 104 -2.87 -13.84 1.81
CA ILE A 104 -1.89 -12.78 2.08
C ILE A 104 -0.94 -13.24 3.19
N ASN A 105 0.37 -13.05 2.98
CA ASN A 105 1.36 -13.23 4.03
C ASN A 105 1.42 -11.99 4.93
N VAL A 106 1.64 -12.18 6.24
CA VAL A 106 1.80 -11.08 7.20
C VAL A 106 3.05 -11.28 8.03
N GLU A 107 4.05 -10.45 7.76
CA GLU A 107 5.33 -10.43 8.45
C GLU A 107 5.32 -9.37 9.55
N ASN A 108 5.55 -9.81 10.79
CA ASN A 108 5.72 -8.88 11.91
C ASN A 108 7.20 -8.53 12.06
N SER A 109 7.68 -7.58 11.28
CA SER A 109 9.09 -7.20 11.22
C SER A 109 9.27 -5.70 10.96
N ASP A 110 10.47 -5.22 11.24
CA ASP A 110 10.93 -3.94 10.69
C ASP A 110 11.20 -4.14 9.19
N TYR A 111 10.64 -3.26 8.35
CA TYR A 111 10.78 -3.36 6.90
C TYR A 111 12.24 -3.37 6.43
N SER A 112 13.16 -2.77 7.20
CA SER A 112 14.60 -2.79 6.90
C SER A 112 15.26 -4.16 7.05
N LYS A 113 14.55 -5.16 7.59
CA LYS A 113 15.05 -6.52 7.83
C LYS A 113 14.34 -7.57 6.97
N VAL A 114 13.41 -7.14 6.11
CA VAL A 114 12.65 -8.03 5.23
C VAL A 114 13.55 -8.52 4.11
N ALA A 115 13.48 -9.82 3.82
CA ALA A 115 14.09 -10.40 2.64
C ALA A 115 13.15 -10.18 1.43
N TYR A 116 13.45 -9.16 0.62
CA TYR A 116 12.65 -8.84 -0.55
C TYR A 116 12.95 -9.80 -1.72
N ASP A 117 11.88 -10.32 -2.33
CA ASP A 117 11.96 -11.05 -3.60
C ASP A 117 12.52 -10.16 -4.72
N LYS A 118 13.31 -10.75 -5.63
CA LYS A 118 13.85 -10.06 -6.81
C LYS A 118 12.72 -9.52 -7.67
N ASN A 119 12.88 -8.28 -8.17
CA ASN A 119 11.89 -7.57 -8.97
C ASN A 119 10.57 -7.31 -8.22
N SER A 120 10.63 -7.15 -6.90
CA SER A 120 9.45 -6.82 -6.09
C SER A 120 9.03 -5.36 -6.22
N ILE A 121 7.75 -5.13 -5.94
CA ILE A 121 7.17 -3.80 -5.74
C ILE A 121 6.98 -3.57 -4.24
N VAL A 122 7.38 -2.39 -3.76
CA VAL A 122 7.02 -1.92 -2.43
C VAL A 122 5.88 -0.91 -2.49
N LEU A 123 4.88 -1.08 -1.64
CA LEU A 123 3.82 -0.10 -1.38
C LEU A 123 4.04 0.50 0.00
N SER A 124 3.73 1.78 0.16
CA SER A 124 3.69 2.40 1.49
C SER A 124 2.70 3.56 1.52
N LYS A 125 1.91 3.64 2.59
CA LYS A 125 0.99 4.76 2.84
C LYS A 125 1.24 5.35 4.22
N GLY A 126 1.71 6.58 4.26
CA GLY A 126 1.91 7.33 5.50
C GLY A 126 3.12 6.93 6.36
N LEU A 127 3.85 5.86 6.00
CA LEU A 127 5.08 5.48 6.70
C LEU A 127 6.32 6.16 6.10
N LEU A 128 6.58 5.99 4.80
CA LEU A 128 7.80 6.51 4.17
C LEU A 128 7.57 7.84 3.44
N ASN A 129 8.55 8.73 3.54
CA ASN A 129 8.73 9.82 2.58
C ASN A 129 9.50 9.32 1.33
N VAL A 130 9.62 10.13 0.29
CA VAL A 130 10.29 9.73 -0.96
C VAL A 130 11.77 9.42 -0.71
N GLU A 131 12.46 10.23 0.10
CA GLU A 131 13.89 10.07 0.41
C GLU A 131 14.18 8.75 1.15
N ASP A 132 13.40 8.44 2.17
CA ASP A 132 13.55 7.19 2.94
C ASP A 132 13.24 5.97 2.08
N CYS A 133 12.29 6.09 1.14
CA CYS A 133 12.01 5.03 0.17
C CYS A 133 13.17 4.82 -0.81
N VAL A 134 13.80 5.89 -1.32
CA VAL A 134 14.99 5.78 -2.16
C VAL A 134 16.13 5.11 -1.39
N LYS A 135 16.39 5.51 -0.14
CA LYS A 135 17.41 4.88 0.71
C LYS A 135 17.15 3.40 0.96
N LEU A 136 15.89 3.01 1.14
CA LEU A 136 15.50 1.61 1.23
C LEU A 136 15.82 0.87 -0.07
N MET A 137 15.39 1.42 -1.21
CA MET A 137 15.64 0.81 -2.50
C MET A 137 17.15 0.71 -2.80
N GLU A 138 17.96 1.70 -2.46
CA GLU A 138 19.42 1.68 -2.61
C GLU A 138 20.06 0.51 -1.87
N LYS A 139 19.62 0.25 -0.63
CA LYS A 139 20.09 -0.89 0.18
C LYS A 139 19.57 -2.22 -0.35
N GLU A 140 18.33 -2.25 -0.82
CA GLU A 140 17.64 -3.45 -1.25
C GLU A 140 17.46 -3.50 -2.76
N ILE A 141 18.49 -4.01 -3.44
CA ILE A 141 18.53 -4.09 -4.92
C ILE A 141 17.42 -4.96 -5.52
N SER A 142 16.83 -5.86 -4.73
CA SER A 142 15.68 -6.68 -5.12
C SER A 142 14.42 -5.85 -5.41
N ILE A 143 14.30 -4.65 -4.83
CA ILE A 143 13.16 -3.76 -5.05
C ILE A 143 13.37 -3.03 -6.37
N LYS A 144 12.54 -3.38 -7.37
CA LYS A 144 12.57 -2.78 -8.70
C LYS A 144 11.77 -1.48 -8.76
N LYS A 145 10.71 -1.40 -7.95
CA LYS A 145 9.75 -0.30 -7.98
C LYS A 145 9.15 -0.08 -6.60
N ALA A 146 8.89 1.18 -6.27
CA ALA A 146 8.10 1.54 -5.09
C ALA A 146 6.98 2.50 -5.47
N ILE A 147 5.84 2.39 -4.78
CA ILE A 147 4.68 3.27 -4.97
C ILE A 147 4.22 3.79 -3.62
N LEU A 148 4.41 5.09 -3.40
CA LEU A 148 3.98 5.77 -2.18
C LEU A 148 2.62 6.42 -2.38
N VAL A 149 1.69 6.17 -1.47
CA VAL A 149 0.40 6.88 -1.41
C VAL A 149 0.57 8.11 -0.54
N LYS A 150 0.53 9.29 -1.16
CA LYS A 150 0.80 10.58 -0.49
C LYS A 150 -0.34 11.58 -0.73
N GLY A 151 -0.48 12.55 0.17
CA GLY A 151 -1.42 13.68 0.01
C GLY A 151 -0.87 14.82 -0.86
N LYS A 152 -1.43 16.03 -0.75
CA LYS A 152 -0.97 17.22 -1.50
C LYS A 152 0.51 17.53 -1.42
N LYS A 153 1.12 17.35 -0.23
CA LYS A 153 2.53 17.68 0.03
C LYS A 153 3.52 16.80 -0.76
N ALA A 154 3.06 15.71 -1.38
CA ALA A 154 3.89 14.86 -2.25
C ALA A 154 4.57 15.64 -3.39
N LEU A 155 3.91 16.69 -3.87
CA LEU A 155 4.35 17.48 -5.03
C LEU A 155 5.59 18.33 -4.73
N GLU A 156 5.88 18.57 -3.45
CA GLU A 156 7.03 19.35 -3.01
C GLU A 156 8.31 18.49 -2.93
N GLU A 157 8.18 17.14 -2.94
CA GLU A 157 9.28 16.19 -2.76
C GLU A 157 10.02 15.80 -4.06
N LYS A 158 9.66 16.40 -5.23
CA LYS A 158 10.09 15.91 -6.55
C LYS A 158 11.57 16.12 -6.89
N ASN A 159 12.15 17.27 -6.54
CA ASN A 159 13.26 17.82 -7.33
C ASN A 159 14.69 17.41 -6.90
N SER A 160 14.88 16.61 -5.85
CA SER A 160 16.24 16.27 -5.36
C SER A 160 16.64 14.80 -5.50
N LEU A 161 15.74 13.91 -5.96
CA LEU A 161 15.94 12.46 -5.85
C LEU A 161 15.93 11.70 -7.19
N GLU A 162 15.58 12.36 -8.30
CA GLU A 162 15.83 11.82 -9.64
C GLU A 162 17.34 11.78 -9.91
N ASN A 163 17.86 10.61 -10.27
CA ASN A 163 19.28 10.43 -10.60
C ASN A 163 19.48 9.29 -11.61
N GLN A 164 20.73 8.94 -11.92
CA GLN A 164 21.04 7.88 -12.89
C GLN A 164 20.47 6.51 -12.51
N ASN A 165 20.27 6.24 -11.22
CA ASN A 165 19.75 4.96 -10.71
C ASN A 165 18.23 4.94 -10.55
N PHE A 166 17.58 6.10 -10.37
CA PHE A 166 16.15 6.17 -10.07
C PHE A 166 15.41 7.26 -10.84
N THR A 167 14.23 6.89 -11.33
CA THR A 167 13.24 7.80 -11.91
C THR A 167 12.07 7.97 -10.94
N VAL A 168 11.65 9.22 -10.68
CA VAL A 168 10.53 9.53 -9.76
C VAL A 168 9.38 10.18 -10.53
N ASN A 169 8.25 9.48 -10.61
CA ASN A 169 7.04 9.97 -11.28
C ASN A 169 5.94 10.29 -10.26
N ILE A 170 5.33 11.48 -10.38
CA ILE A 170 4.15 11.83 -9.58
C ILE A 170 2.90 11.68 -10.42
N ILE A 171 2.04 10.76 -10.00
CA ILE A 171 0.75 10.49 -10.63
C ILE A 171 -0.31 11.20 -9.78
N LYS A 172 -0.76 12.35 -10.30
CA LYS A 172 -1.86 13.11 -9.68
C LYS A 172 -3.16 12.37 -9.91
N THR A 173 -3.93 12.18 -8.85
CA THR A 173 -5.31 11.70 -8.99
C THR A 173 -6.27 12.87 -8.78
N SER A 174 -7.43 12.81 -9.44
CA SER A 174 -8.53 13.75 -9.17
C SER A 174 -9.29 13.38 -7.88
N LEU A 175 -8.92 12.29 -7.21
CA LEU A 175 -9.63 11.76 -6.05
C LEU A 175 -8.98 12.24 -4.75
N TYR A 176 -9.71 13.11 -4.07
CA TYR A 176 -9.51 13.46 -2.65
C TYR A 176 -8.06 13.78 -2.28
N GLU A 177 -7.37 14.46 -3.18
CA GLU A 177 -6.01 14.96 -2.97
C GLU A 177 -4.96 13.86 -2.76
N THR A 178 -5.30 12.62 -3.09
CA THR A 178 -4.36 11.50 -3.10
C THR A 178 -3.53 11.54 -4.38
N ASN A 179 -2.22 11.37 -4.23
CA ASN A 179 -1.27 11.23 -5.32
C ASN A 179 -0.47 9.95 -5.10
N PHE A 180 0.02 9.37 -6.19
CA PHE A 180 1.01 8.31 -6.11
C PHE A 180 2.37 8.86 -6.49
N VAL A 181 3.38 8.54 -5.71
CA VAL A 181 4.77 8.74 -6.10
C VAL A 181 5.33 7.38 -6.47
N GLU A 182 5.62 7.19 -7.75
CA GLU A 182 6.23 5.99 -8.29
C GLU A 182 7.74 6.23 -8.40
N ILE A 183 8.52 5.33 -7.81
CA ILE A 183 9.98 5.35 -7.86
C ILE A 183 10.41 4.08 -8.57
N ASN A 184 11.03 4.22 -9.74
CA ASN A 184 11.50 3.09 -10.54
C ASN A 184 13.02 3.03 -10.50
N ARG A 185 13.57 1.83 -10.29
CA ARG A 185 14.99 1.58 -10.50
C ARG A 185 15.26 1.47 -12.00
N ASN A 186 16.12 2.35 -12.50
CA ASN A 186 16.56 2.34 -13.89
C ASN A 186 17.30 1.04 -14.18
N ASP A 187 17.02 0.42 -15.32
CA ASP A 187 17.83 -0.71 -15.78
C ASP A 187 19.23 -0.21 -16.11
N SER A 188 20.22 -0.96 -15.64
CA SER A 188 21.65 -0.72 -15.89
C SER A 188 22.01 -1.08 -17.32
#